data_AF-A0A069DML3-F1
#
_entry.id   AF-A0A069DML3-F1
#
_cell.length_a   1.000
_cell.length_b   1.000
_cell.length_c   1.000
_cell.angle_alpha   90.00
_cell.angle_beta   90.00
_cell.angle_gamma   90.00
#
_symmetry.space_group_name_H-M   'P 1'
#
loop_
_entity.id
_entity.type
_entity.pdbx_description
1 polymer ?
#
loop_
_entity_poly.entity_id
_entity_poly.type
_entity_poly.pdbx_seq_one_letter_code
_entity_poly.pdbx_strand_id
1 'polypeptide(L)'
;MLPVGASRKDITRIKNKAYTYSENFSIIGLTRVFTGNPVERAFWFCVLVVAISIGVYMSSELITKYIKKDVRVDKQTIITDSNHFPTVTICLKPPRKKKYCNLAIVSNPGQDSNMQEPCPDEYDSTERNETLRSTVEKNHITIGDFKISCQERGICESFSDLIDTYFKVETSFENCLIWNYDGTFFNDENRFDIDISILNTKKEVFDHQKDDIRIYVSPKSVYLPLQHNYLTTSTFQHFQLSFKKTIIERLPAPYTSKCVEDSPVNIFPGEYSLEHCMASKRCIIALKKCGDTYDFCKDFLPFDLVDEYHDPEKSILEIHRCLDQSYYQERKVTDCELPCKETSFDIYG
;
A
#
# COMPACT_ATOMS: atom_id res chain seq x y z
N MET A 1 30.78 58.88 12.81
CA MET A 1 30.76 60.33 12.50
C MET A 1 30.05 61.04 13.66
N LEU A 2 30.78 61.82 14.46
CA LEU A 2 30.16 62.69 15.46
C LEU A 2 29.79 64.02 14.79
N PRO A 3 28.67 64.66 15.17
CA PRO A 3 28.33 65.98 14.64
C PRO A 3 29.45 66.97 14.99
N VAL A 4 30.02 67.59 13.95
CA VAL A 4 31.05 68.62 14.07
C VAL A 4 30.39 69.83 14.73
N GLY A 5 30.58 69.97 16.04
CA GLY A 5 29.93 71.00 16.87
C GLY A 5 29.45 70.55 18.25
N ALA A 6 29.52 69.25 18.58
CA ALA A 6 29.15 68.77 19.91
C ALA A 6 30.06 69.39 20.99
N SER A 7 29.43 70.07 21.97
CA SER A 7 30.14 70.64 23.11
C SER A 7 30.83 69.53 23.91
N ARG A 8 31.98 69.82 24.52
CA ARG A 8 32.69 68.89 25.41
C ARG A 8 31.77 68.31 26.51
N LYS A 9 30.73 69.08 26.89
CA LYS A 9 29.67 68.69 27.84
C LYS A 9 28.71 67.62 27.30
N ASP A 10 28.46 67.60 25.99
CA ASP A 10 27.56 66.62 25.37
C ASP A 10 28.23 65.25 25.25
N ILE A 11 29.55 65.23 24.96
CA ILE A 11 30.35 64.01 24.90
C ILE A 11 30.41 63.31 26.26
N THR A 12 30.58 64.06 27.35
CA THR A 12 30.57 63.50 28.70
C THR A 12 29.17 63.01 29.10
N ARG A 13 28.10 63.72 28.71
CA ARG A 13 26.72 63.30 28.98
C ARG A 13 26.36 61.98 28.28
N ILE A 14 26.78 61.81 27.03
CA ILE A 14 26.55 60.58 26.25
C ILE A 14 27.34 59.41 26.85
N LYS A 15 28.60 59.62 27.25
CA LYS A 15 29.42 58.58 27.91
C LYS A 15 28.80 58.11 29.22
N ASN A 16 28.31 59.02 30.06
CA ASN A 16 27.69 58.65 31.33
C ASN A 16 26.42 57.83 31.13
N LYS A 17 25.57 58.20 30.15
CA LYS A 17 24.39 57.38 29.82
C LYS A 17 24.79 55.98 29.36
N ALA A 18 25.73 55.88 28.42
CA ALA A 18 26.20 54.58 27.93
C ALA A 18 26.73 53.69 29.07
N TYR A 19 27.45 54.28 30.04
CA TYR A 19 27.97 53.57 31.20
C TYR A 19 26.85 53.02 32.09
N THR A 20 25.86 53.86 32.45
CA THR A 20 24.71 53.44 33.27
C THR A 20 23.86 52.37 32.58
N TYR A 21 23.72 52.42 31.26
CA TYR A 21 23.07 51.33 30.52
C TYR A 21 23.93 50.07 30.45
N SER A 22 25.27 50.22 30.44
CA SER A 22 26.19 49.08 30.34
C SER A 22 26.22 48.15 31.55
N GLU A 23 25.87 48.67 32.73
CA GLU A 23 25.74 47.89 33.95
C GLU A 23 24.48 47.02 33.98
N ASN A 24 23.51 47.31 33.12
CA ASN A 24 22.23 46.59 33.05
C ASN A 24 22.14 45.65 31.85
N PHE A 25 23.17 45.54 31.00
CA PHE A 25 23.15 44.59 29.89
C PHE A 25 23.41 43.17 30.37
N SER A 26 22.63 42.22 29.85
CA SER A 26 22.82 40.79 30.05
C SER A 26 24.09 40.26 29.37
N ILE A 27 24.73 41.07 28.50
CA ILE A 27 25.93 40.69 27.76
C ILE A 27 27.17 40.98 28.61
N ILE A 28 27.68 39.95 29.27
CA ILE A 28 28.79 39.99 30.23
C ILE A 28 30.05 40.72 29.69
N GLY A 29 30.36 40.54 28.40
CA GLY A 29 31.55 41.15 27.79
C GLY A 29 31.41 42.65 27.49
N LEU A 30 30.18 43.16 27.34
CA LEU A 30 29.94 44.51 26.85
C LEU A 30 30.30 45.58 27.90
N THR A 31 30.04 45.29 29.18
CA THR A 31 30.42 46.18 30.29
C THR A 31 31.93 46.41 30.29
N ARG A 32 32.75 45.37 30.13
CA ARG A 32 34.23 45.48 30.11
C ARG A 32 34.77 46.29 28.93
N VAL A 33 34.10 46.25 27.78
CA VAL A 33 34.43 47.08 26.60
C VAL A 33 34.23 48.57 26.90
N PHE A 34 33.23 48.92 27.72
CA PHE A 34 32.95 50.33 28.05
C PHE A 34 33.75 50.86 29.24
N THR A 35 34.06 50.01 30.24
CA THR A 35 34.64 50.44 31.51
C THR A 35 36.17 50.32 31.60
N GLY A 36 36.82 49.42 30.85
CA GLY A 36 38.25 49.11 30.97
C GLY A 36 39.24 50.18 30.47
N ASN A 37 40.54 49.93 30.61
CA ASN A 37 41.62 50.74 30.01
C ASN A 37 41.74 50.52 28.48
N PRO A 38 42.40 51.38 27.68
CA PRO A 38 42.39 51.27 26.21
C PRO A 38 42.78 49.89 25.66
N VAL A 39 43.81 49.27 26.25
CA VAL A 39 44.26 47.92 25.90
C VAL A 39 43.23 46.86 26.29
N GLU A 40 42.67 46.96 27.50
CA GLU A 40 41.62 46.06 27.99
C GLU A 40 40.35 46.17 27.11
N ARG A 41 39.95 47.39 26.71
CA ARG A 41 38.82 47.61 25.81
C ARG A 41 39.04 46.94 24.45
N ALA A 42 40.22 47.11 23.86
CA ALA A 42 40.57 46.48 22.59
C ALA A 42 40.54 44.95 22.71
N PHE A 43 41.11 44.40 23.79
CA PHE A 43 41.07 42.97 24.07
C PHE A 43 39.64 42.43 24.18
N TRP A 44 38.82 43.02 25.07
CA TRP A 44 37.43 42.58 25.27
C TRP A 44 36.56 42.79 24.04
N PHE A 45 36.82 43.83 23.26
CA PHE A 45 36.13 44.05 21.99
C PHE A 45 36.46 42.93 21.00
N CYS A 46 37.74 42.56 20.83
CA CYS A 46 38.14 41.42 20.01
C CYS A 46 37.50 40.12 20.49
N VAL A 47 37.51 39.85 21.79
CA VAL A 47 36.87 38.65 22.38
C VAL A 47 35.36 38.65 22.10
N LEU A 48 34.68 39.78 22.28
CA LEU A 48 33.23 39.90 22.01
C LEU A 48 32.92 39.68 20.52
N VAL A 49 33.69 40.26 19.61
CA VAL A 49 33.51 40.10 18.16
C VAL A 49 33.74 38.64 17.74
N VAL A 50 34.79 37.99 18.26
CA VAL A 50 35.05 36.56 18.00
C VAL A 50 33.92 35.70 18.55
N ALA A 51 33.45 35.94 19.77
CA ALA A 51 32.34 35.21 20.38
C ALA A 51 31.04 35.37 19.59
N ILE A 52 30.71 36.59 19.15
CA ILE A 52 29.54 36.86 18.29
C ILE A 52 29.68 36.12 16.96
N SER A 53 30.87 36.18 16.33
CA SER A 53 31.12 35.50 15.05
C SER A 53 30.93 33.99 15.16
N ILE A 54 31.47 33.37 16.22
CA ILE A 54 31.27 31.94 16.51
C ILE A 54 29.79 31.65 16.74
N GLY A 55 29.09 32.48 17.52
CA GLY A 55 27.66 32.30 17.80
C GLY A 55 26.80 32.37 16.54
N VAL A 56 27.06 33.34 15.66
CA VAL A 56 26.38 33.48 14.36
C VAL A 56 26.67 32.28 13.47
N TYR A 57 27.93 31.85 13.38
CA TYR A 57 28.33 30.68 12.61
C TYR A 57 27.62 29.40 13.08
N MET A 58 27.65 29.11 14.39
CA MET A 58 26.98 27.94 14.97
C MET A 58 25.45 28.01 14.78
N SER A 59 24.85 29.19 14.90
CA SER A 59 23.43 29.39 14.65
C SER A 59 23.07 29.12 13.19
N SER A 60 23.88 29.61 12.24
CA SER A 60 23.71 29.38 10.81
C SER A 60 23.80 27.89 10.44
N GLU A 61 24.75 27.16 11.02
CA GLU A 61 24.89 25.72 10.83
C GLU A 61 23.66 24.95 11.35
N LEU A 62 23.18 25.29 12.56
CA LEU A 62 21.98 24.67 13.13
C LEU A 62 20.72 24.97 12.32
N ILE A 63 20.55 26.21 11.86
CA ILE A 63 19.45 26.62 10.98
C ILE A 63 19.53 25.84 9.66
N THR A 64 20.70 25.75 9.05
CA THR A 64 20.90 25.02 7.79
C THR A 64 20.55 23.54 7.97
N LYS A 65 20.98 22.93 9.07
CA LYS A 65 20.63 21.54 9.41
C LYS A 65 19.13 21.34 9.62
N TYR A 66 18.47 22.29 10.29
CA TYR A 66 17.02 22.28 10.48
C TYR A 66 16.24 22.48 9.17
N ILE A 67 16.78 23.28 8.25
CA ILE A 67 16.20 23.51 6.92
C ILE A 67 16.40 22.31 6.00
N LYS A 68 17.53 21.60 6.10
CA LYS A 68 17.80 20.37 5.30
C LYS A 68 16.82 19.23 5.59
N LYS A 69 16.09 19.28 6.71
CA LYS A 69 15.10 18.26 7.12
C LYS A 69 15.69 16.84 7.11
N ASP A 70 16.92 16.69 7.60
CA ASP A 70 17.57 15.38 7.71
C ASP A 70 16.70 14.42 8.53
N VAL A 71 16.39 13.25 7.94
CA VAL A 71 15.59 12.20 8.58
C VAL A 71 16.52 11.09 9.05
N ARG A 72 16.27 10.57 10.25
CA ARG A 72 16.90 9.34 10.75
C ARG A 72 15.90 8.20 10.66
N VAL A 73 16.34 7.06 10.15
CA VAL A 73 15.54 5.83 10.15
C VAL A 73 15.83 5.08 11.43
N ASP A 74 14.81 4.89 12.24
CA ASP A 74 14.88 4.02 13.40
C ASP A 74 14.32 2.64 13.04
N LYS A 75 14.99 1.59 13.51
CA LYS A 75 14.59 0.20 13.27
C LYS A 75 14.37 -0.46 14.62
N GLN A 76 13.12 -0.75 14.93
CA GLN A 76 12.75 -1.41 16.17
C GLN A 76 12.10 -2.75 15.86
N THR A 77 12.48 -3.78 16.61
CA THR A 77 11.77 -5.06 16.62
C THR A 77 10.80 -5.02 17.78
N ILE A 78 9.50 -4.93 17.49
CA ILE A 78 8.45 -4.93 18.49
C ILE A 78 7.96 -6.37 18.66
N ILE A 79 8.12 -6.92 19.86
CA ILE A 79 7.51 -8.19 20.26
C ILE A 79 6.22 -7.80 20.98
N THR A 80 5.08 -8.16 20.39
CA THR A 80 3.74 -7.92 20.94
C THR A 80 3.09 -9.25 21.23
N ASP A 81 2.44 -9.36 22.38
CA ASP A 81 1.65 -10.54 22.76
C ASP A 81 0.38 -10.66 21.90
N SER A 82 -0.07 -9.55 21.30
CA SER A 82 -1.20 -9.52 20.37
C SER A 82 -0.73 -9.04 18.99
N ASN A 83 -0.49 -9.99 18.08
CA ASN A 83 -0.27 -9.69 16.69
C ASN A 83 -1.44 -10.22 15.86
N HIS A 84 -2.15 -9.31 15.20
CA HIS A 84 -3.18 -9.70 14.24
C HIS A 84 -2.51 -10.44 13.08
N PHE A 85 -3.07 -11.58 12.75
CA PHE A 85 -2.61 -12.37 11.62
C PHE A 85 -2.88 -11.62 10.32
N PRO A 86 -2.06 -11.85 9.28
CA PRO A 86 -2.37 -11.34 7.96
C PRO A 86 -3.62 -12.03 7.39
N THR A 87 -4.20 -11.40 6.38
CA THR A 87 -5.09 -12.04 5.44
C THR A 87 -4.28 -12.94 4.50
N VAL A 88 -4.67 -14.20 4.38
CA VAL A 88 -4.05 -15.17 3.47
C VAL A 88 -5.03 -15.52 2.37
N THR A 89 -4.66 -15.24 1.13
CA THR A 89 -5.49 -15.55 -0.04
C THR A 89 -4.87 -16.68 -0.84
N ILE A 90 -5.63 -17.74 -1.07
CA ILE A 90 -5.21 -18.94 -1.79
C ILE A 90 -6.05 -19.04 -3.05
N CYS A 91 -5.41 -18.88 -4.21
CA CYS A 91 -6.09 -18.92 -5.50
C CYS A 91 -5.65 -20.14 -6.30
N LEU A 92 -6.64 -20.80 -6.89
CA LEU A 92 -6.39 -21.76 -7.95
C LEU A 92 -6.13 -21.01 -9.23
N LYS A 93 -4.99 -21.28 -9.88
CA LYS A 93 -4.74 -20.75 -11.21
C LYS A 93 -5.89 -21.21 -12.11
N PRO A 94 -6.63 -20.29 -12.75
CA PRO A 94 -7.75 -20.67 -13.58
C PRO A 94 -7.21 -21.59 -14.70
N PRO A 95 -7.92 -22.68 -15.02
CA PRO A 95 -7.59 -23.42 -16.23
C PRO A 95 -7.59 -22.42 -17.38
N ARG A 96 -6.62 -22.52 -18.30
CA ARG A 96 -6.64 -21.76 -19.55
C ARG A 96 -7.86 -22.22 -20.36
N LYS A 97 -9.06 -21.80 -19.98
CA LYS A 97 -10.23 -21.94 -20.82
C LYS A 97 -9.89 -21.19 -22.10
N LYS A 98 -9.93 -21.89 -23.24
CA LYS A 98 -9.99 -21.22 -24.54
C LYS A 98 -11.18 -20.26 -24.43
N LYS A 99 -10.92 -18.95 -24.31
CA LYS A 99 -11.93 -17.89 -24.10
C LYS A 99 -12.83 -17.66 -25.34
N TYR A 100 -13.09 -18.68 -26.14
CA TYR A 100 -13.72 -18.53 -27.44
C TYR A 100 -14.86 -19.54 -27.60
N CYS A 101 -16.02 -19.26 -27.01
CA CYS A 101 -17.27 -19.89 -27.45
C CYS A 101 -18.52 -18.99 -27.37
N ASN A 102 -18.45 -17.77 -26.82
CA ASN A 102 -19.61 -16.86 -26.75
C ASN A 102 -19.42 -15.52 -27.50
N LEU A 103 -18.49 -15.49 -28.46
CA LEU A 103 -18.55 -14.48 -29.50
C LEU A 103 -19.18 -15.15 -30.70
N ALA A 104 -20.51 -15.30 -30.65
CA ALA A 104 -21.29 -15.36 -31.87
C ALA A 104 -20.95 -14.08 -32.63
N ILE A 105 -19.97 -14.19 -33.53
CA ILE A 105 -19.70 -13.20 -34.54
C ILE A 105 -21.07 -13.03 -35.20
N VAL A 106 -21.73 -11.90 -34.96
CA VAL A 106 -22.69 -11.35 -35.91
C VAL A 106 -21.83 -10.96 -37.10
N SER A 107 -21.35 -11.97 -37.83
CA SER A 107 -20.72 -11.78 -39.11
C SER A 107 -21.85 -11.27 -39.96
N ASN A 108 -21.64 -10.08 -40.54
CA ASN A 108 -22.48 -9.59 -41.60
C ASN A 108 -22.81 -10.77 -42.54
N PRO A 109 -24.10 -11.02 -42.84
CA PRO A 109 -24.50 -12.11 -43.71
C PRO A 109 -23.91 -11.83 -45.10
N GLY A 110 -22.72 -12.37 -45.39
CA GLY A 110 -22.05 -12.13 -46.66
C GLY A 110 -20.54 -12.38 -46.72
N GLN A 111 -19.86 -12.77 -45.63
CA GLN A 111 -18.42 -13.05 -45.70
C GLN A 111 -18.11 -14.48 -45.24
N ASP A 112 -17.91 -15.36 -46.23
CA ASP A 112 -17.48 -16.74 -46.05
C ASP A 112 -16.11 -16.80 -45.35
N SER A 113 -16.11 -17.23 -44.09
CA SER A 113 -14.92 -17.72 -43.41
C SER A 113 -15.19 -19.11 -42.83
N ASN A 114 -14.88 -20.14 -43.64
CA ASN A 114 -14.86 -21.56 -43.29
C ASN A 114 -13.75 -21.88 -42.28
N MET A 115 -13.89 -21.42 -41.05
CA MET A 115 -13.09 -21.90 -39.92
C MET A 115 -13.92 -21.81 -38.64
N GLN A 116 -15.01 -22.56 -38.62
CA GLN A 116 -15.85 -22.77 -37.45
C GLN A 116 -15.33 -24.05 -36.77
N GLU A 117 -14.36 -23.91 -35.87
CA GLU A 117 -14.04 -24.98 -34.92
C GLU A 117 -15.30 -25.21 -34.07
N PRO A 118 -15.85 -26.44 -34.02
CA PRO A 118 -17.03 -26.70 -33.20
C PRO A 118 -16.67 -26.47 -31.74
N CYS A 119 -17.41 -25.57 -31.09
CA CYS A 119 -17.47 -25.54 -29.64
C CYS A 119 -17.88 -26.93 -29.15
N PRO A 120 -17.18 -27.53 -28.18
CA PRO A 120 -17.70 -28.73 -27.53
C PRO A 120 -19.08 -28.36 -26.98
N ASP A 121 -20.08 -29.16 -27.36
CA ASP A 121 -21.50 -28.92 -27.09
C ASP A 121 -21.75 -28.55 -25.61
N GLU A 122 -22.54 -27.47 -25.42
CA GLU A 122 -23.29 -27.12 -24.21
C GLU A 122 -22.70 -27.63 -22.88
N TYR A 123 -21.70 -26.91 -22.36
CA TYR A 123 -21.56 -26.84 -20.91
C TYR A 123 -22.63 -25.87 -20.41
N ASP A 124 -23.77 -26.42 -20.01
CA ASP A 124 -24.90 -25.70 -19.43
C ASP A 124 -24.40 -24.76 -18.31
N SER A 125 -24.26 -23.49 -18.65
CA SER A 125 -23.81 -22.44 -17.71
C SER A 125 -24.91 -21.99 -16.76
N THR A 126 -26.10 -22.58 -16.85
CA THR A 126 -27.28 -22.23 -16.07
C THR A 126 -27.27 -22.84 -14.65
N GLU A 127 -26.30 -23.71 -14.32
CA GLU A 127 -26.28 -24.44 -13.04
C GLU A 127 -25.14 -24.03 -12.07
N ARG A 128 -24.47 -22.88 -12.27
CA ARG A 128 -23.49 -22.34 -11.30
C ARG A 128 -23.98 -21.17 -10.45
N ASN A 129 -25.29 -21.01 -10.34
CA ASN A 129 -25.91 -20.44 -9.15
C ASN A 129 -26.16 -21.54 -8.10
N GLU A 130 -25.27 -22.52 -8.00
CA GLU A 130 -25.18 -23.35 -6.81
C GLU A 130 -24.87 -22.41 -5.65
N THR A 131 -25.92 -22.04 -4.91
CA THR A 131 -25.82 -21.61 -3.52
C THR A 131 -24.70 -22.41 -2.89
N LEU A 132 -23.66 -21.70 -2.46
CA LEU A 132 -22.46 -22.18 -1.81
C LEU A 132 -22.87 -23.02 -0.58
N ARG A 133 -23.30 -24.26 -0.81
CA ARG A 133 -23.80 -25.15 0.25
C ARG A 133 -22.58 -25.74 0.91
N SER A 134 -22.12 -25.07 1.97
CA SER A 134 -21.19 -25.67 2.91
C SER A 134 -21.85 -26.94 3.46
N THR A 135 -21.31 -28.10 3.09
CA THR A 135 -21.69 -29.35 3.74
C THR A 135 -20.77 -29.49 4.95
N VAL A 136 -21.31 -29.29 6.14
CA VAL A 136 -20.57 -29.39 7.39
C VAL A 136 -20.59 -30.85 7.83
N GLU A 137 -19.49 -31.56 7.60
CA GLU A 137 -19.22 -32.80 8.33
C GLU A 137 -18.36 -32.46 9.55
N LYS A 138 -18.46 -33.26 10.63
CA LYS A 138 -17.96 -32.91 11.97
C LYS A 138 -16.51 -32.39 12.06
N ASN A 139 -15.66 -32.63 11.06
CA ASN A 139 -14.25 -32.23 11.05
C ASN A 139 -13.77 -31.57 9.74
N HIS A 140 -14.64 -31.30 8.76
CA HIS A 140 -14.25 -30.63 7.53
C HIS A 140 -15.41 -29.91 6.86
N ILE A 141 -15.08 -28.84 6.15
CA ILE A 141 -16.05 -28.07 5.37
C ILE A 141 -15.53 -27.93 3.94
N THR A 142 -16.44 -28.09 3.00
CA THR A 142 -16.16 -27.84 1.58
C THR A 142 -16.72 -26.48 1.18
N ILE A 143 -15.85 -25.67 0.58
CA ILE A 143 -16.13 -24.33 0.09
C ILE A 143 -15.65 -24.28 -1.37
N GLY A 144 -16.57 -24.45 -2.32
CA GLY A 144 -16.22 -24.57 -3.74
C GLY A 144 -15.26 -25.74 -3.96
N ASP A 145 -14.09 -25.45 -4.55
CA ASP A 145 -13.03 -26.43 -4.82
C ASP A 145 -12.12 -26.72 -3.62
N PHE A 146 -12.35 -26.08 -2.46
CA PHE A 146 -11.51 -26.20 -1.28
C PHE A 146 -12.19 -27.06 -0.21
N LYS A 147 -11.48 -28.05 0.32
CA LYS A 147 -11.81 -28.78 1.54
C LYS A 147 -10.91 -28.31 2.65
N ILE A 148 -11.50 -27.67 3.65
CA ILE A 148 -10.78 -27.13 4.80
C ILE A 148 -11.00 -28.09 5.96
N SER A 149 -9.90 -28.55 6.54
CA SER A 149 -9.89 -29.32 7.78
C SER A 149 -9.07 -28.60 8.85
N CYS A 150 -9.50 -28.74 10.09
CA CYS A 150 -8.87 -28.13 11.24
C CYS A 150 -8.41 -29.24 12.17
N GLN A 151 -7.10 -29.32 12.44
CA GLN A 151 -6.49 -30.43 13.19
C GLN A 151 -6.33 -30.11 14.68
N GLU A 152 -6.42 -28.83 15.07
CA GLU A 152 -6.06 -28.36 16.41
C GLU A 152 -7.20 -28.53 17.43
N ARG A 153 -7.01 -29.46 18.39
CA ARG A 153 -7.99 -29.75 19.45
C ARG A 153 -8.15 -28.53 20.36
N GLY A 154 -9.31 -27.86 20.27
CA GLY A 154 -9.71 -26.74 21.13
C GLY A 154 -10.22 -25.52 20.35
N ILE A 155 -9.67 -25.25 19.16
CA ILE A 155 -10.12 -24.14 18.30
C ILE A 155 -11.21 -24.60 17.33
N CYS A 156 -11.16 -25.86 16.88
CA CYS A 156 -12.10 -26.41 15.91
C CYS A 156 -13.47 -26.82 16.50
N GLU A 157 -13.72 -26.65 17.81
CA GLU A 157 -14.99 -27.04 18.44
C GLU A 157 -16.17 -26.17 17.95
N SER A 158 -15.89 -24.96 17.46
CA SER A 158 -16.84 -24.06 16.77
C SER A 158 -16.39 -23.74 15.34
N PHE A 159 -15.90 -24.74 14.60
CA PHE A 159 -15.36 -24.53 13.25
C PHE A 159 -16.34 -23.84 12.28
N SER A 160 -17.66 -24.01 12.47
CA SER A 160 -18.69 -23.27 11.72
C SER A 160 -18.53 -21.75 11.88
N ASP A 161 -18.35 -21.29 13.12
CA ASP A 161 -18.29 -19.87 13.46
C ASP A 161 -17.00 -19.25 12.91
N LEU A 162 -15.91 -20.03 12.90
CA LEU A 162 -14.62 -19.60 12.35
C LEU A 162 -14.70 -19.43 10.83
N ILE A 163 -15.46 -20.29 10.13
CA ILE A 163 -15.68 -20.16 8.69
C ILE A 163 -16.49 -18.92 8.36
N ASP A 164 -17.65 -18.77 8.98
CA ASP A 164 -18.54 -17.64 8.69
C ASP A 164 -17.89 -16.29 9.07
N THR A 165 -16.99 -16.30 10.05
CA THR A 165 -16.32 -15.07 10.53
C THR A 165 -15.07 -14.73 9.72
N TYR A 166 -14.21 -15.71 9.39
CA TYR A 166 -12.86 -15.43 8.88
C TYR A 166 -12.61 -15.89 7.45
N PHE A 167 -13.47 -16.73 6.86
CA PHE A 167 -13.28 -17.19 5.48
C PHE A 167 -14.23 -16.48 4.52
N LYS A 168 -13.70 -16.09 3.36
CA LYS A 168 -14.48 -15.53 2.24
C LYS A 168 -14.05 -16.19 0.93
N VAL A 169 -15.01 -16.58 0.10
CA VAL A 169 -14.75 -16.98 -1.29
C VAL A 169 -14.88 -15.76 -2.16
N GLU A 170 -13.88 -15.55 -3.00
CA GLU A 170 -13.89 -14.51 -4.02
C GLU A 170 -13.81 -15.19 -5.38
N THR A 171 -14.80 -14.95 -6.25
CA THR A 171 -14.89 -15.56 -7.59
C THR A 171 -14.63 -14.56 -8.71
N SER A 172 -14.50 -13.27 -8.39
CA SER A 172 -14.36 -12.19 -9.38
C SER A 172 -13.03 -12.20 -10.15
N PHE A 173 -11.98 -12.78 -9.59
CA PHE A 173 -10.65 -12.81 -10.21
C PHE A 173 -10.18 -14.21 -10.61
N GLU A 174 -10.27 -15.15 -9.66
CA GLU A 174 -9.92 -16.57 -9.77
C GLU A 174 -10.76 -17.29 -8.69
N ASN A 175 -10.87 -18.62 -8.69
CA ASN A 175 -11.49 -19.33 -7.55
C ASN A 175 -10.54 -19.21 -6.35
N CYS A 176 -10.74 -18.17 -5.53
CA CYS A 176 -9.88 -17.84 -4.40
C CYS A 176 -10.60 -18.06 -3.07
N LEU A 177 -9.87 -18.64 -2.12
CA LEU A 177 -10.22 -18.72 -0.72
C LEU A 177 -9.41 -17.71 0.07
N ILE A 178 -10.09 -16.79 0.75
CA ILE A 178 -9.48 -15.77 1.60
C ILE A 178 -9.69 -16.18 3.06
N TRP A 179 -8.61 -16.36 3.79
CA TRP A 179 -8.61 -16.55 5.24
C TRP A 179 -8.26 -15.24 5.96
N ASN A 180 -8.93 -15.00 7.09
CA ASN A 180 -8.84 -13.79 7.90
C ASN A 180 -9.05 -12.53 7.05
N TYR A 181 -10.14 -12.52 6.27
CA TYR A 181 -10.40 -11.45 5.29
C TYR A 181 -10.57 -10.07 5.94
N ASP A 182 -11.08 -10.00 7.15
CA ASP A 182 -11.27 -8.75 7.89
C ASP A 182 -10.01 -8.31 8.66
N GLY A 183 -9.03 -9.20 8.80
CA GLY A 183 -7.77 -8.97 9.50
C GLY A 183 -7.91 -8.92 11.02
N THR A 184 -9.03 -9.41 11.57
CA THR A 184 -9.31 -9.30 13.02
C THR A 184 -8.82 -10.50 13.81
N PHE A 185 -8.48 -11.62 13.16
CA PHE A 185 -8.00 -12.81 13.85
C PHE A 185 -6.65 -12.54 14.55
N PHE A 186 -6.59 -12.87 15.83
CA PHE A 186 -5.36 -12.87 16.63
C PHE A 186 -5.30 -14.15 17.48
N ASN A 187 -4.09 -14.61 17.76
CA ASN A 187 -3.81 -15.73 18.65
C ASN A 187 -2.57 -15.40 19.49
N ASP A 188 -2.65 -15.61 20.80
CA ASP A 188 -1.57 -15.36 21.76
C ASP A 188 -0.32 -16.20 21.44
N GLU A 189 -0.49 -17.36 20.81
CA GLU A 189 0.61 -18.25 20.45
C GLU A 189 1.36 -17.84 19.18
N ASN A 190 0.86 -16.83 18.44
CA ASN A 190 1.39 -16.42 17.13
C ASN A 190 1.57 -17.59 16.13
N ARG A 191 0.78 -18.65 16.30
CA ARG A 191 0.71 -19.82 15.43
C ARG A 191 -0.74 -20.12 15.06
N PHE A 192 -0.97 -20.59 13.84
CA PHE A 192 -2.26 -21.09 13.41
C PHE A 192 -2.06 -22.18 12.36
N ASP A 193 -2.59 -23.38 12.62
CA ASP A 193 -2.47 -24.53 11.74
C ASP A 193 -3.80 -24.75 10.99
N ILE A 194 -3.81 -24.58 9.66
CA ILE A 194 -4.96 -24.87 8.79
C ILE A 194 -4.54 -25.89 7.74
N ASP A 195 -5.31 -26.97 7.61
CA ASP A 195 -5.16 -27.90 6.51
C ASP A 195 -6.17 -27.57 5.40
N ILE A 196 -5.65 -27.11 4.27
CA ILE A 196 -6.46 -26.81 3.08
C ILE A 196 -6.12 -27.84 2.01
N SER A 197 -7.08 -28.73 1.76
CA SER A 197 -7.03 -29.73 0.69
C SER A 197 -7.83 -29.22 -0.50
N ILE A 198 -7.26 -29.23 -1.70
CA ILE A 198 -8.03 -28.91 -2.91
C ILE A 198 -8.73 -30.18 -3.37
N LEU A 199 -10.06 -30.12 -3.47
CA LEU A 199 -10.85 -31.22 -3.98
C LEU A 199 -10.57 -31.35 -5.47
N ASN A 200 -9.99 -32.48 -5.82
CA ASN A 200 -9.57 -32.89 -7.17
C ASN A 200 -10.50 -32.32 -8.25
N THR A 201 -10.11 -31.19 -8.84
CA THR A 201 -10.75 -30.67 -10.05
C THR A 201 -10.62 -31.77 -11.08
N LYS A 202 -11.76 -32.27 -11.56
CA LYS A 202 -11.83 -33.45 -12.43
C LYS A 202 -10.64 -33.46 -13.40
N LYS A 203 -9.98 -34.62 -13.50
CA LYS A 203 -8.90 -34.99 -14.43
C LYS A 203 -9.36 -34.89 -15.91
N GLU A 204 -10.02 -33.81 -16.28
CA GLU A 204 -10.47 -33.54 -17.64
C GLU A 204 -9.25 -33.14 -18.45
N VAL A 205 -8.53 -34.17 -18.94
CA VAL A 205 -7.91 -34.38 -20.27
C VAL A 205 -7.12 -33.22 -20.92
N PHE A 206 -6.95 -32.08 -20.27
CA PHE A 206 -6.17 -30.97 -20.79
C PHE A 206 -4.73 -31.06 -20.30
N ASP A 207 -3.87 -31.09 -21.30
CA ASP A 207 -2.51 -31.57 -21.27
C ASP A 207 -1.59 -30.71 -20.38
N HIS A 208 -0.84 -31.37 -19.50
CA HIS A 208 0.39 -30.93 -18.83
C HIS A 208 0.44 -29.64 -17.97
N GLN A 209 -0.66 -28.93 -17.72
CA GLN A 209 -0.60 -27.76 -16.84
C GLN A 209 -0.74 -28.19 -15.37
N LYS A 210 0.37 -28.15 -14.61
CA LYS A 210 0.34 -28.35 -13.16
C LYS A 210 -0.65 -27.37 -12.52
N ASP A 211 -1.46 -27.88 -11.59
CA ASP A 211 -2.32 -27.08 -10.73
C ASP A 211 -1.44 -26.24 -9.81
N ASP A 212 -1.05 -25.07 -10.30
CA ASP A 212 -0.29 -24.10 -9.53
C ASP A 212 -1.26 -23.38 -8.58
N ILE A 213 -1.04 -23.55 -7.28
CA ILE A 213 -1.70 -22.78 -6.23
C ILE A 213 -0.90 -21.50 -6.04
N ARG A 214 -1.58 -20.35 -6.00
CA ARG A 214 -0.97 -19.07 -5.64
C ARG A 214 -1.41 -18.66 -4.26
N ILE A 215 -0.45 -18.34 -3.41
CA ILE A 215 -0.70 -17.89 -2.03
C ILE A 215 -0.21 -16.46 -1.89
N TYR A 216 -1.09 -15.59 -1.40
CA TYR A 216 -0.85 -14.18 -1.15
C TYR A 216 -1.04 -13.89 0.34
N VAL A 217 -0.19 -13.03 0.90
CA VAL A 217 -0.25 -12.61 2.31
C VAL A 217 -0.32 -11.09 2.35
N SER A 218 -1.32 -10.54 3.04
CA SER A 218 -1.61 -9.10 3.07
C SER A 218 -2.15 -8.66 4.45
N PRO A 219 -2.06 -7.37 4.83
CA PRO A 219 -2.43 -6.91 6.18
C PRO A 219 -3.93 -6.99 6.52
N LYS A 220 -4.79 -6.77 5.53
CA LYS A 220 -6.26 -6.88 5.59
C LYS A 220 -6.71 -7.25 4.16
N SER A 221 -7.95 -7.69 3.92
CA SER A 221 -8.42 -7.89 2.53
C SER A 221 -8.36 -6.58 1.72
N VAL A 222 -7.20 -6.38 1.11
CA VAL A 222 -6.99 -5.41 0.05
C VAL A 222 -7.65 -6.08 -1.16
N TYR A 223 -8.65 -5.44 -1.76
CA TYR A 223 -9.27 -5.90 -3.02
C TYR A 223 -8.20 -5.79 -4.11
N LEU A 224 -7.31 -6.78 -4.17
CA LEU A 224 -6.08 -6.70 -4.94
C LEU A 224 -6.28 -7.28 -6.33
N PRO A 225 -5.87 -6.55 -7.39
CA PRO A 225 -5.33 -7.22 -8.56
C PRO A 225 -4.02 -7.92 -8.15
N LEU A 226 -4.15 -9.18 -7.78
CA LEU A 226 -3.16 -10.13 -7.26
C LEU A 226 -1.93 -10.33 -8.18
N GLN A 227 -1.04 -9.34 -8.28
CA GLN A 227 0.01 -9.39 -9.31
C GLN A 227 1.45 -9.48 -8.80
N HIS A 228 1.74 -9.18 -7.54
CA HIS A 228 3.13 -9.11 -7.06
C HIS A 228 3.23 -9.75 -5.66
N ASN A 229 4.28 -10.56 -5.47
CA ASN A 229 4.59 -11.31 -4.24
C ASN A 229 3.59 -12.42 -3.86
N TYR A 230 3.51 -13.45 -4.69
CA TYR A 230 2.84 -14.70 -4.34
C TYR A 230 3.82 -15.86 -4.29
N LEU A 231 3.55 -16.80 -3.39
CA LEU A 231 4.17 -18.11 -3.43
C LEU A 231 3.42 -18.95 -4.45
N THR A 232 4.13 -19.60 -5.37
CA THR A 232 3.55 -20.62 -6.24
C THR A 232 3.90 -21.97 -5.66
N THR A 233 2.91 -22.84 -5.51
CA THR A 233 3.14 -24.20 -5.04
C THR A 233 2.31 -25.24 -5.80
N SER A 234 2.80 -26.47 -5.84
CA SER A 234 2.09 -27.62 -6.41
C SER A 234 1.24 -28.33 -5.36
N THR A 235 0.09 -28.86 -5.79
CA THR A 235 -0.98 -29.49 -5.00
C THR A 235 -0.64 -30.70 -4.11
N PHE A 236 0.62 -31.18 -4.05
CA PHE A 236 0.96 -32.47 -3.43
C PHE A 236 1.90 -32.40 -2.20
N GLN A 237 2.09 -31.24 -1.60
CA GLN A 237 3.02 -31.08 -0.48
C GLN A 237 2.35 -30.32 0.69
N HIS A 238 2.71 -30.69 1.91
CA HIS A 238 2.39 -29.90 3.10
C HIS A 238 3.34 -28.70 3.13
N PHE A 239 2.80 -27.50 3.30
CA PHE A 239 3.59 -26.27 3.37
C PHE A 239 3.40 -25.61 4.72
N GLN A 240 4.51 -25.27 5.37
CA GLN A 240 4.51 -24.41 6.53
C GLN A 240 4.86 -23.00 6.06
N LEU A 241 3.90 -22.09 6.15
CA LEU A 241 4.13 -20.68 5.84
C LEU A 241 4.58 -19.96 7.11
N SER A 242 5.78 -19.40 7.07
CA SER A 242 6.27 -18.47 8.07
C SER A 242 6.30 -17.08 7.48
N PHE A 243 5.83 -16.06 8.20
CA PHE A 243 5.83 -14.69 7.70
C PHE A 243 6.46 -13.74 8.71
N LYS A 244 7.15 -12.71 8.19
CA LYS A 244 7.65 -11.58 8.97
C LYS A 244 6.89 -10.33 8.57
N LYS A 245 6.14 -9.78 9.53
CA LYS A 245 5.43 -8.51 9.39
C LYS A 245 6.40 -7.35 9.59
N THR A 246 6.44 -6.43 8.63
CA THR A 246 7.20 -5.19 8.71
C THR A 246 6.23 -4.02 8.56
N ILE A 247 6.21 -3.12 9.54
CA ILE A 247 5.45 -1.87 9.45
C ILE A 247 6.44 -0.75 9.17
N ILE A 248 6.18 0.03 8.13
CA ILE A 248 7.00 1.17 7.75
C ILE A 248 6.18 2.44 7.95
N GLU A 249 6.67 3.31 8.81
CA GLU A 249 6.10 4.64 9.03
C GLU A 249 7.01 5.71 8.41
N ARG A 250 6.42 6.61 7.64
CA ARG A 250 7.11 7.65 6.88
C ARG A 250 6.63 9.02 7.32
N LEU A 251 7.47 10.03 7.09
CA LEU A 251 7.11 11.40 7.41
C LEU A 251 6.46 12.08 6.19
N PRO A 252 5.36 12.83 6.37
CA PRO A 252 4.71 13.54 5.27
C PRO A 252 5.56 14.74 4.81
N ALA A 253 5.07 15.51 3.85
CA ALA A 253 5.70 16.79 3.51
C ALA A 253 5.86 17.67 4.78
N PRO A 254 7.00 18.35 4.97
CA PRO A 254 8.03 18.69 3.98
C PRO A 254 9.25 17.72 3.93
N TYR A 255 9.15 16.52 4.51
CA TYR A 255 10.27 15.56 4.53
C TYR A 255 10.44 14.84 3.18
N THR A 256 11.60 14.22 2.98
CA THR A 256 11.99 13.61 1.69
C THR A 256 11.07 12.49 1.21
N SER A 257 10.45 11.74 2.12
CA SER A 257 9.48 10.69 1.77
C SER A 257 8.24 11.23 1.08
N LYS A 258 7.84 12.48 1.38
CA LYS A 258 6.62 13.13 0.86
C LYS A 258 5.42 12.18 0.84
N CYS A 259 5.28 11.38 1.91
CA CYS A 259 4.24 10.39 1.95
C CYS A 259 2.87 11.07 2.09
N VAL A 260 1.83 10.35 1.69
CA VAL A 260 0.44 10.76 1.86
C VAL A 260 -0.31 9.72 2.71
N GLU A 261 -1.20 10.20 3.56
CA GLU A 261 -2.09 9.34 4.35
C GLU A 261 -3.26 8.82 3.51
N ASP A 262 -3.72 9.63 2.57
CA ASP A 262 -4.80 9.32 1.65
C ASP A 262 -4.55 9.91 0.27
N SER A 263 -5.12 9.32 -0.77
CA SER A 263 -5.02 9.81 -2.15
C SER A 263 -6.41 9.92 -2.76
N PRO A 264 -6.73 11.06 -3.41
CA PRO A 264 -8.03 11.22 -4.08
C PRO A 264 -8.23 10.27 -5.26
N VAL A 265 -7.17 9.58 -5.69
CA VAL A 265 -7.22 8.60 -6.78
C VAL A 265 -7.58 7.20 -6.26
N ASN A 266 -7.54 6.97 -4.95
CA ASN A 266 -7.88 5.68 -4.37
C ASN A 266 -9.40 5.44 -4.45
N ILE A 267 -9.82 4.50 -5.30
CA ILE A 267 -11.24 4.12 -5.42
C ILE A 267 -11.60 2.93 -4.51
N PHE A 268 -10.60 2.18 -4.05
CA PHE A 268 -10.83 0.99 -3.22
C PHE A 268 -11.00 1.36 -1.74
N PRO A 269 -11.87 0.65 -1.01
CA PRO A 269 -12.06 0.89 0.41
C PRO A 269 -10.81 0.49 1.22
N GLY A 270 -10.60 1.19 2.33
CA GLY A 270 -9.52 0.90 3.28
C GLY A 270 -8.41 1.96 3.30
N GLU A 271 -7.30 1.63 3.95
CA GLU A 271 -6.14 2.51 4.01
C GLU A 271 -5.47 2.65 2.63
N TYR A 272 -4.92 3.83 2.35
CA TYR A 272 -4.17 4.08 1.13
C TYR A 272 -2.92 3.19 1.08
N SER A 273 -2.74 2.51 -0.05
CA SER A 273 -1.55 1.73 -0.35
C SER A 273 -1.08 2.02 -1.78
N LEU A 274 0.19 1.70 -2.05
CA LEU A 274 0.74 1.87 -3.39
C LEU A 274 0.00 0.96 -4.39
N GLU A 275 -0.35 -0.25 -3.96
CA GLU A 275 -1.12 -1.22 -4.74
C GLU A 275 -2.52 -0.69 -5.05
N HIS A 276 -3.22 -0.13 -4.07
CA HIS A 276 -4.53 0.50 -4.27
C HIS A 276 -4.45 1.66 -5.24
N CYS A 277 -3.44 2.53 -5.13
CA CYS A 277 -3.24 3.61 -6.11
C CYS A 277 -3.04 3.08 -7.52
N MET A 278 -2.15 2.09 -7.70
CA MET A 278 -1.85 1.51 -9.01
C MET A 278 -3.08 0.82 -9.60
N ALA A 279 -3.82 0.07 -8.79
CA ALA A 279 -5.06 -0.59 -9.20
C ALA A 279 -6.11 0.44 -9.62
N SER A 280 -6.33 1.47 -8.80
CA SER A 280 -7.33 2.51 -9.07
C SER A 280 -7.02 3.25 -10.36
N LYS A 281 -5.75 3.61 -10.57
CA LYS A 281 -5.31 4.23 -11.82
C LYS A 281 -5.53 3.33 -13.02
N ARG A 282 -5.23 2.04 -12.93
CA ARG A 282 -5.52 1.09 -14.03
C ARG A 282 -7.01 1.00 -14.32
N CYS A 283 -7.86 0.90 -13.30
CA CYS A 283 -9.31 0.89 -13.45
C CYS A 283 -9.82 2.14 -14.18
N ILE A 284 -9.35 3.32 -13.75
CA ILE A 284 -9.74 4.62 -14.31
C ILE A 284 -9.20 4.79 -15.74
N ILE A 285 -7.94 4.43 -16.01
CA ILE A 285 -7.36 4.56 -17.36
C ILE A 285 -8.04 3.60 -18.33
N ALA A 286 -8.30 2.35 -17.90
CA ALA A 286 -9.07 1.38 -18.67
C ALA A 286 -10.45 1.93 -19.03
N LEU A 287 -11.19 2.47 -18.05
CA LEU A 287 -12.48 3.12 -18.29
C LEU A 287 -12.38 4.24 -19.34
N LYS A 288 -11.45 5.18 -19.15
CA LYS A 288 -11.26 6.32 -20.06
C LYS A 288 -10.90 5.93 -21.48
N LYS A 289 -10.10 4.87 -21.67
CA LYS A 289 -9.65 4.42 -22.99
C LYS A 289 -10.65 3.51 -23.67
N CYS A 290 -11.18 2.55 -22.91
CA CYS A 290 -11.93 1.43 -23.44
C CYS A 290 -13.45 1.63 -23.37
N GLY A 291 -13.94 2.60 -22.58
CA GLY A 291 -15.37 2.80 -22.35
C GLY A 291 -15.98 1.84 -21.32
N ASP A 292 -15.14 0.97 -20.74
CA ASP A 292 -15.46 0.05 -19.66
C ASP A 292 -14.15 -0.26 -18.90
N THR A 293 -14.26 -0.91 -17.75
CA THR A 293 -13.15 -1.29 -16.88
C THR A 293 -13.17 -2.78 -16.57
N TYR A 294 -12.26 -3.24 -15.71
CA TYR A 294 -12.26 -4.62 -15.23
C TYR A 294 -13.42 -4.84 -14.25
N ASP A 295 -14.01 -6.04 -14.24
CA ASP A 295 -15.23 -6.32 -13.47
C ASP A 295 -15.07 -6.00 -11.97
N PHE A 296 -13.92 -6.33 -11.39
CA PHE A 296 -13.62 -6.03 -9.98
C PHE A 296 -13.54 -4.53 -9.64
N CYS A 297 -13.40 -3.66 -10.63
CA CYS A 297 -13.34 -2.22 -10.44
C CYS A 297 -14.74 -1.59 -10.43
N LYS A 298 -15.74 -2.24 -11.03
CA LYS A 298 -17.05 -1.64 -11.35
C LYS A 298 -17.78 -1.14 -10.10
N ASP A 299 -17.73 -1.91 -9.02
CA ASP A 299 -18.40 -1.56 -7.76
C ASP A 299 -17.74 -0.41 -6.99
N PHE A 300 -16.51 -0.05 -7.36
CA PHE A 300 -15.71 0.96 -6.67
C PHE A 300 -15.56 2.27 -7.45
N LEU A 301 -15.95 2.27 -8.73
CA LEU A 301 -15.85 3.48 -9.55
C LEU A 301 -16.90 4.52 -9.14
N PRO A 302 -16.50 5.80 -9.00
CA PRO A 302 -17.45 6.90 -8.87
C PRO A 302 -18.43 6.95 -10.04
N PHE A 303 -19.73 7.12 -9.76
CA PHE A 303 -20.79 7.14 -10.77
C PHE A 303 -20.59 8.23 -11.83
N ASP A 304 -20.10 9.40 -11.44
CA ASP A 304 -19.78 10.52 -12.32
C ASP A 304 -18.71 10.16 -13.36
N LEU A 305 -17.69 9.39 -12.95
CA LEU A 305 -16.68 8.89 -13.88
C LEU A 305 -17.24 7.83 -14.83
N VAL A 306 -18.12 6.95 -14.34
CA VAL A 306 -18.76 5.93 -15.20
C VAL A 306 -19.64 6.61 -16.24
N ASP A 307 -20.48 7.57 -15.84
CA ASP A 307 -21.36 8.30 -16.76
C ASP A 307 -20.60 9.13 -17.81
N GLU A 308 -19.45 9.70 -17.45
CA GLU A 308 -18.63 10.51 -18.35
C GLU A 308 -17.95 9.67 -19.44
N TYR A 309 -17.46 8.47 -19.10
CA TYR A 309 -16.56 7.69 -19.96
C TYR A 309 -17.17 6.40 -20.49
N HIS A 310 -18.33 5.96 -20.00
CA HIS A 310 -18.97 4.76 -20.51
C HIS A 310 -19.38 4.95 -21.98
N ASP A 311 -18.99 4.01 -22.83
CA ASP A 311 -19.22 4.05 -24.28
C ASP A 311 -20.13 2.89 -24.70
N PRO A 312 -21.46 3.11 -24.76
CA PRO A 312 -22.41 2.05 -25.09
C PRO A 312 -22.36 1.63 -26.56
N GLU A 313 -21.65 2.36 -27.43
CA GLU A 313 -21.56 2.05 -28.85
C GLU A 313 -20.51 0.96 -29.16
N LYS A 314 -19.55 0.75 -28.26
CA LYS A 314 -18.51 -0.27 -28.43
C LYS A 314 -19.04 -1.67 -28.22
N SER A 315 -18.65 -2.57 -29.11
CA SER A 315 -18.96 -3.99 -28.93
C SER A 315 -18.16 -4.60 -27.77
N ILE A 316 -18.71 -5.63 -27.14
CA ILE A 316 -18.04 -6.38 -26.07
C ILE A 316 -16.66 -6.89 -26.51
N LEU A 317 -16.50 -7.27 -27.78
CA LEU A 317 -15.23 -7.73 -28.34
C LEU A 317 -14.19 -6.61 -28.41
N GLU A 318 -14.59 -5.41 -28.83
CA GLU A 318 -13.71 -4.24 -28.86
C GLU A 318 -13.28 -3.83 -27.47
N ILE A 319 -14.21 -3.83 -26.51
CA ILE A 319 -13.94 -3.56 -25.09
C ILE A 319 -12.92 -4.56 -24.55
N HIS A 320 -13.15 -5.87 -24.70
CA HIS A 320 -12.23 -6.89 -24.17
C HIS A 320 -10.85 -6.78 -24.82
N ARG A 321 -10.78 -6.59 -26.15
CA ARG A 321 -9.50 -6.39 -26.84
C ARG A 321 -8.78 -5.14 -26.36
N CYS A 322 -9.51 -4.06 -26.08
CA CYS A 322 -8.94 -2.83 -25.53
C CYS A 322 -8.41 -3.04 -24.10
N LEU A 323 -9.18 -3.69 -23.22
CA LEU A 323 -8.80 -3.99 -21.84
C LEU A 323 -7.55 -4.89 -21.76
N ASP A 324 -7.45 -5.87 -22.65
CA ASP A 324 -6.25 -6.72 -22.77
C ASP A 324 -5.04 -5.88 -23.19
N GLN A 325 -5.20 -4.97 -24.16
CA GLN A 325 -4.11 -4.10 -24.63
C GLN A 325 -3.69 -3.07 -23.58
N SER A 326 -4.65 -2.44 -22.89
CA SER A 326 -4.40 -1.44 -21.84
C SER A 326 -3.62 -2.04 -20.67
N TYR A 327 -3.96 -3.28 -20.29
CA TYR A 327 -3.30 -4.03 -19.22
C TYR A 327 -1.78 -4.12 -19.41
N TYR A 328 -1.30 -4.38 -20.63
CA TYR A 328 0.13 -4.50 -20.90
C TYR A 328 0.85 -3.14 -20.98
N GLN A 329 0.17 -2.10 -21.46
CA GLN A 329 0.74 -0.76 -21.59
C GLN A 329 0.91 -0.06 -20.24
N GLU A 330 0.08 -0.40 -19.26
CA GLU A 330 -0.03 0.30 -17.97
C GLU A 330 0.92 -0.20 -16.88
N ARG A 331 1.88 -1.07 -17.23
CA ARG A 331 3.01 -1.39 -16.32
C ARG A 331 3.88 -0.17 -15.99
N LYS A 332 3.72 0.96 -16.69
CA LYS A 332 4.48 2.19 -16.51
C LYS A 332 3.77 3.26 -15.66
N VAL A 333 2.69 2.94 -14.96
CA VAL A 333 2.05 3.90 -14.05
C VAL A 333 2.98 4.14 -12.86
N THR A 334 3.78 5.21 -12.91
CA THR A 334 4.81 5.54 -11.89
C THR A 334 4.38 6.59 -10.89
N ASP A 335 3.24 7.23 -11.08
CA ASP A 335 2.93 8.49 -10.38
C ASP A 335 2.10 8.26 -9.11
N CYS A 336 2.36 7.18 -8.36
CA CYS A 336 1.72 6.95 -7.07
C CYS A 336 2.63 7.43 -5.94
N GLU A 337 2.10 8.30 -5.10
CA GLU A 337 2.82 8.78 -3.91
C GLU A 337 2.92 7.66 -2.87
N LEU A 338 3.98 7.67 -2.06
CA LEU A 338 4.18 6.63 -1.05
C LEU A 338 3.18 6.80 0.09
N PRO A 339 2.59 5.71 0.62
CA PRO A 339 1.76 5.80 1.82
C PRO A 339 2.62 6.16 3.05
N CYS A 340 2.05 6.94 3.97
CA CYS A 340 2.74 7.26 5.23
C CYS A 340 2.88 6.08 6.17
N LYS A 341 1.98 5.10 6.06
CA LYS A 341 2.05 3.85 6.81
C LYS A 341 1.87 2.69 5.85
N GLU A 342 2.80 1.76 5.87
CA GLU A 342 2.83 0.63 4.95
C GLU A 342 3.10 -0.65 5.76
N THR A 343 2.31 -1.70 5.53
CA THR A 343 2.55 -3.00 6.17
C THR A 343 2.88 -4.01 5.10
N SER A 344 4.07 -4.61 5.18
CA SER A 344 4.53 -5.66 4.27
C SER A 344 4.74 -6.98 5.01
N PHE A 345 4.62 -8.09 4.28
CA PHE A 345 4.87 -9.43 4.79
C PHE A 345 5.92 -10.10 3.92
N ASP A 346 7.04 -10.48 4.55
CA ASP A 346 8.02 -11.36 3.91
C ASP A 346 7.60 -12.81 4.19
N ILE A 347 7.41 -13.60 3.13
CA ILE A 347 6.96 -15.00 3.23
C ILE A 347 8.17 -15.93 3.10
N TYR A 348 8.26 -16.90 4.00
CA TYR A 348 9.24 -17.98 4.02
C TYR A 348 8.48 -19.31 4.03
N GLY A 349 8.96 -20.30 3.26
CA GLY A 349 8.34 -21.62 3.12
C GLY A 349 9.35 -22.71 2.87
#